data_AF-A0A542PX46-F1
#
_entry.id   AF-A0A542PX46-F1
#
_cell.length_a   1.000
_cell.length_b   1.000
_cell.length_c   1.000
_cell.angle_alpha   90.00
_cell.angle_beta   90.00
_cell.angle_gamma   90.00
#
_symmetry.space_group_name_H-M   'P 1'
#
loop_
_entity.id
_entity.type
_entity.pdbx_description
1 polymer ?
#
loop_
_entity_poly.entity_id
_entity_poly.type
_entity_poly.pdbx_seq_one_letter_code
_entity_poly.pdbx_strand_id
1 'polypeptide(L)'
;MIRAGRLKYAQTMADLAAHLGVPLGTFRNKRPHTQEGHPAPISSPDSRALLWDSEQTAAFYAGKPVPALPDVDSDEDLLDRHEAAAVLGVAPGSWNKYKSDPKLSEHVVLVPAGEGGTEHWPRHIVRKFKASRPGRGAGGGRRAGSGDMIPRDEILPRIAELLDDNRAITLTEAADTLGIAKFPTAQAGLAQVRGRRIADLVEAEPALTPLEAAERLGYPTVTHRGAVAIAEAELRTRRARPYLQQVADALAEAGVAEPVQVEVRQLADEHLAAALPLTAGQPSPALVWDERFGWRTATSRRHPIGKDTDSAPEGEGIRYLGSSIRPKPAELLEALADGRKGSKRPKAFSS
;
A
#
# COMPACT_ATOMS: atom_id res chain seq x y z
N MET A 1 -19.43 22.04 -7.02
CA MET A 1 -19.25 23.13 -6.07
C MET A 1 -20.57 23.80 -5.80
N ILE A 2 -20.86 24.18 -4.56
CA ILE A 2 -22.08 24.91 -4.24
C ILE A 2 -21.80 26.41 -4.43
N ARG A 3 -22.45 27.01 -5.42
CA ARG A 3 -22.30 28.44 -5.73
C ARG A 3 -22.83 29.32 -4.59
N ALA A 4 -22.20 30.47 -4.40
CA ALA A 4 -22.66 31.48 -3.44
C ALA A 4 -24.19 31.75 -3.59
N GLY A 5 -24.91 31.78 -2.46
CA GLY A 5 -26.36 31.96 -2.42
C GLY A 5 -27.20 30.73 -2.79
N ARG A 6 -26.60 29.62 -3.24
CA ARG A 6 -27.29 28.38 -3.61
C ARG A 6 -27.34 27.31 -2.51
N LEU A 7 -26.71 27.55 -1.35
CA LEU A 7 -26.70 26.58 -0.24
C LEU A 7 -28.10 26.11 0.16
N LYS A 8 -29.09 27.02 0.19
CA LYS A 8 -30.50 26.70 0.52
C LYS A 8 -31.18 25.73 -0.47
N TYR A 9 -30.59 25.52 -1.65
CA TYR A 9 -31.09 24.58 -2.66
C TYR A 9 -30.28 23.28 -2.68
N ALA A 10 -29.22 23.15 -1.88
CA ALA A 10 -28.43 21.93 -1.84
C ALA A 10 -29.25 20.79 -1.21
N GLN A 11 -29.40 19.69 -1.94
CA GLN A 11 -30.14 18.52 -1.49
C GLN A 11 -29.37 17.23 -1.77
N THR A 12 -29.63 16.21 -0.96
CA THR A 12 -29.03 14.88 -1.10
C THR A 12 -29.80 14.01 -2.07
N MET A 13 -29.24 12.84 -2.39
CA MET A 13 -29.98 11.79 -3.11
C MET A 13 -31.24 11.33 -2.36
N ALA A 14 -31.25 11.36 -1.03
CA ALA A 14 -32.41 10.97 -0.24
C ALA A 14 -33.54 12.01 -0.38
N ASP A 15 -33.19 13.29 -0.34
CA ASP A 15 -34.13 14.39 -0.56
C ASP A 15 -34.70 14.36 -1.99
N LEU A 16 -33.84 14.10 -2.98
CA LEU A 16 -34.25 13.95 -4.38
C LEU A 16 -35.21 12.77 -4.57
N ALA A 17 -34.95 11.63 -3.94
CA ALA A 17 -35.84 10.48 -3.97
C ALA A 17 -37.20 10.78 -3.30
N ALA A 18 -37.17 11.45 -2.14
CA ALA A 18 -38.35 11.87 -1.41
C ALA A 18 -39.21 12.86 -2.23
N HIS A 19 -38.58 13.82 -2.91
CA HIS A 19 -39.26 14.78 -3.78
C HIS A 19 -40.03 14.10 -4.92
N LEU A 20 -39.51 12.99 -5.45
CA LEU A 20 -40.17 12.20 -6.49
C LEU A 20 -41.18 11.17 -5.94
N GLY A 21 -41.35 11.08 -4.62
CA GLY A 21 -42.22 10.07 -4.00
C GLY A 21 -41.72 8.64 -4.16
N VAL A 22 -40.41 8.42 -4.34
CA VAL A 22 -39.81 7.10 -4.57
C VAL A 22 -38.92 6.70 -3.38
N PRO A 23 -38.98 5.45 -2.89
CA PRO A 23 -38.04 4.97 -1.88
C PRO A 23 -36.58 5.08 -2.34
N LEU A 24 -35.67 5.49 -1.45
CA LEU A 24 -34.25 5.71 -1.77
C LEU A 24 -33.58 4.49 -2.43
N GLY A 25 -33.89 3.27 -1.99
CA GLY A 25 -33.37 2.05 -2.60
C GLY A 25 -33.78 1.90 -4.07
N THR A 26 -35.05 2.15 -4.38
CA THR A 26 -35.57 2.14 -5.75
C THR A 26 -34.95 3.22 -6.61
N PHE A 27 -34.76 4.43 -6.05
CA PHE A 27 -34.09 5.53 -6.73
C PHE A 27 -32.64 5.18 -7.10
N ARG A 28 -31.88 4.58 -6.16
CA ARG A 28 -30.50 4.11 -6.41
C ARG A 28 -30.42 3.05 -7.51
N ASN A 29 -31.37 2.12 -7.54
CA ASN A 29 -31.38 1.04 -8.52
C ASN A 29 -31.74 1.54 -9.92
N LYS A 30 -32.74 2.42 -10.04
CA LYS A 30 -33.20 2.95 -11.32
C LYS A 30 -32.32 4.07 -11.88
N ARG A 31 -31.47 4.68 -11.04
CA ARG A 31 -30.53 5.76 -11.40
C ARG A 31 -31.16 6.87 -12.25
N PRO A 32 -32.32 7.44 -11.86
CA PRO A 32 -32.97 8.48 -12.67
C PRO A 32 -32.11 9.76 -12.77
N HIS A 33 -31.16 9.97 -11.84
CA HIS A 33 -30.19 11.07 -11.87
C HIS A 33 -29.11 10.93 -12.96
N THR A 34 -29.06 9.80 -13.69
CA THR A 34 -28.13 9.58 -14.81
C THR A 34 -28.84 9.66 -16.17
N GLN A 35 -30.11 10.09 -16.20
CA GLN A 35 -30.84 10.29 -17.45
C GLN A 35 -30.27 11.45 -18.25
N GLU A 36 -30.39 11.38 -19.57
CA GLU A 36 -29.96 12.46 -20.46
C GLU A 36 -30.71 13.76 -20.11
N GLY A 37 -29.96 14.87 -20.03
CA GLY A 37 -30.49 16.18 -19.65
C GLY A 37 -30.67 16.42 -18.15
N HIS A 38 -30.48 15.42 -17.29
CA HIS A 38 -30.55 15.61 -15.84
C HIS A 38 -29.45 16.59 -15.38
N PRO A 39 -29.74 17.53 -14.46
CA PRO A 39 -28.74 18.44 -13.91
C PRO A 39 -27.54 17.70 -13.31
N ALA A 40 -26.34 18.21 -13.58
CA ALA A 40 -25.13 17.69 -12.97
C ALA A 40 -25.14 17.90 -11.44
N PRO A 41 -24.47 17.05 -10.66
CA PRO A 41 -24.26 17.30 -9.23
C PRO A 41 -23.55 18.63 -8.98
N ILE A 42 -23.93 19.31 -7.90
CA ILE A 42 -23.23 20.50 -7.38
C ILE A 42 -22.13 20.15 -6.38
N SER A 43 -21.79 18.86 -6.24
CA SER A 43 -20.53 18.41 -5.64
C SER A 43 -19.62 17.81 -6.72
N SER A 44 -18.36 17.56 -6.39
CA SER A 44 -17.41 16.91 -7.29
C SER A 44 -17.92 15.52 -7.72
N PRO A 45 -17.65 15.10 -8.97
CA PRO A 45 -18.09 13.79 -9.46
C PRO A 45 -17.64 12.60 -8.59
N ASP A 46 -16.46 12.71 -7.99
CA ASP A 46 -15.86 11.66 -7.13
C ASP A 46 -16.23 11.80 -5.64
N SER A 47 -17.11 12.73 -5.28
CA SER A 47 -17.51 12.94 -3.89
C SER A 47 -18.34 11.78 -3.37
N ARG A 48 -18.03 11.33 -2.14
CA ARG A 48 -18.71 10.20 -1.48
C ARG A 48 -20.23 10.41 -1.37
N ALA A 49 -20.66 11.65 -1.21
CA ALA A 49 -22.05 12.06 -1.24
C ALA A 49 -22.24 13.07 -2.36
N LEU A 50 -23.03 12.69 -3.36
CA LEU A 50 -23.45 13.61 -4.42
C LEU A 50 -24.56 14.51 -3.91
N LEU A 51 -24.44 15.80 -4.22
CA LEU A 51 -25.42 16.84 -3.92
C LEU A 51 -25.95 17.42 -5.22
N TRP A 52 -27.22 17.80 -5.23
CA TRP A 52 -27.87 18.47 -6.36
C TRP A 52 -28.48 19.79 -5.93
N ASP A 53 -28.72 20.65 -6.91
CA ASP A 53 -29.52 21.85 -6.73
C ASP A 53 -31.02 21.50 -6.89
N SER A 54 -31.82 21.78 -5.87
CA SER A 54 -33.24 21.45 -5.82
C SER A 54 -34.07 22.22 -6.84
N GLU A 55 -33.69 23.44 -7.19
CA GLU A 55 -34.40 24.21 -8.22
C GLU A 55 -34.14 23.64 -9.61
N GLN A 56 -32.88 23.28 -9.89
CA GLN A 56 -32.52 22.68 -11.17
C GLN A 56 -33.20 21.33 -11.39
N THR A 57 -33.14 20.45 -10.38
CA THR A 57 -33.78 19.13 -10.45
C THR A 57 -35.31 19.24 -10.52
N ALA A 58 -35.94 20.14 -9.76
CA ALA A 58 -37.37 20.39 -9.85
C ALA A 58 -37.79 20.90 -11.24
N ALA A 59 -37.01 21.81 -11.84
CA ALA A 59 -37.26 22.28 -13.20
C ALA A 59 -37.18 21.13 -14.23
N PHE A 60 -36.14 20.29 -14.13
CA PHE A 60 -35.96 19.13 -15.00
C PHE A 60 -37.15 18.16 -14.91
N TYR A 61 -37.55 17.76 -13.71
CA TYR A 61 -38.67 16.83 -13.53
C TYR A 61 -40.04 17.44 -13.86
N ALA A 62 -40.17 18.76 -13.81
CA ALA A 62 -41.36 19.47 -14.28
C ALA A 62 -41.38 19.70 -15.80
N GLY A 63 -40.35 19.25 -16.55
CA GLY A 63 -40.22 19.51 -17.98
C GLY A 63 -39.99 20.99 -18.32
N LYS A 64 -39.53 21.78 -17.35
CA LYS A 64 -39.23 23.20 -17.49
C LYS A 64 -37.75 23.40 -17.84
N PRO A 65 -37.39 24.52 -18.50
CA PRO A 65 -35.99 24.87 -18.70
C PRO A 65 -35.23 24.90 -17.36
N VAL A 66 -34.10 24.19 -17.29
CA VAL A 66 -33.26 24.14 -16.09
C VAL A 66 -32.56 25.49 -15.92
N PRO A 67 -32.74 26.19 -14.78
CA PRO A 67 -32.07 27.46 -14.54
C PRO A 67 -30.55 27.26 -14.51
N ALA A 68 -29.81 28.17 -15.15
CA ALA A 68 -28.36 28.15 -15.11
C ALA A 68 -27.87 28.51 -13.70
N LEU A 69 -26.85 27.79 -13.22
CA LEU A 69 -26.12 28.21 -12.03
C LEU A 69 -25.20 29.40 -12.39
N PRO A 70 -24.88 30.26 -11.41
CA PRO A 70 -23.82 31.26 -11.59
C PRO A 70 -22.54 30.61 -12.12
N ASP A 71 -21.95 31.19 -13.14
CA ASP A 71 -20.72 30.72 -13.79
C ASP A 71 -19.45 31.37 -13.21
N VAL A 72 -19.59 32.57 -12.66
CA VAL A 72 -18.52 33.30 -11.98
C VAL A 72 -18.22 32.68 -10.61
N ASP A 73 -16.94 32.43 -10.37
CA ASP A 73 -16.41 32.01 -9.07
C ASP A 73 -16.59 33.12 -8.02
N SER A 74 -17.12 32.74 -6.86
CA SER A 74 -17.26 33.62 -5.69
C SER A 74 -16.39 33.13 -4.55
N ASP A 75 -15.91 34.08 -3.75
CA ASP A 75 -15.18 33.82 -2.50
C ASP A 75 -16.07 33.14 -1.44
N GLU A 76 -17.40 33.25 -1.58
CA GLU A 76 -18.41 32.59 -0.75
C GLU A 76 -18.88 31.25 -1.33
N ASP A 77 -18.27 30.77 -2.42
CA ASP A 77 -18.54 29.41 -2.90
C ASP A 77 -18.13 28.39 -1.84
N LEU A 78 -18.98 27.38 -1.61
CA LEU A 78 -18.67 26.28 -0.71
C LEU A 78 -18.06 25.12 -1.51
N LEU A 79 -16.81 24.84 -1.18
CA LEU A 79 -15.99 23.81 -1.82
C LEU A 79 -16.09 22.51 -1.05
N ASP A 80 -16.35 21.41 -1.75
CA ASP A 80 -16.16 20.10 -1.14
C ASP A 80 -14.67 19.76 -0.99
N ARG A 81 -14.37 18.59 -0.42
CA ARG A 81 -13.00 18.12 -0.23
C ARG A 81 -12.15 18.14 -1.51
N HIS A 82 -12.70 17.73 -2.64
CA HIS A 82 -11.94 17.60 -3.88
C HIS A 82 -11.66 18.98 -4.48
N GLU A 83 -12.65 19.87 -4.45
CA GLU A 83 -12.53 21.25 -4.88
C GLU A 83 -11.57 22.05 -4.01
N ALA A 84 -11.65 21.88 -2.69
CA ALA A 84 -10.76 22.54 -1.76
C ALA A 84 -9.29 22.05 -1.95
N ALA A 85 -9.10 20.75 -2.21
CA ALA A 85 -7.80 20.20 -2.57
C ALA A 85 -7.26 20.80 -3.89
N ALA A 86 -8.13 20.97 -4.90
CA ALA A 86 -7.77 21.60 -6.17
C ALA A 86 -7.34 23.06 -5.98
N VAL A 87 -8.06 23.84 -5.17
CA VAL A 87 -7.67 25.22 -4.83
C VAL A 87 -6.30 25.27 -4.15
N LEU A 88 -5.99 24.31 -3.27
CA LEU A 88 -4.67 24.20 -2.63
C LEU A 88 -3.57 23.63 -3.54
N GLY A 89 -3.90 23.04 -4.68
CA GLY A 89 -2.94 22.36 -5.56
C GLY A 89 -2.36 21.08 -4.94
N VAL A 90 -3.17 20.32 -4.20
CA VAL A 90 -2.78 19.05 -3.57
C VAL A 90 -3.71 17.91 -3.99
N ALA A 91 -3.27 16.67 -3.83
CA ALA A 91 -4.14 15.51 -4.06
C ALA A 91 -5.28 15.47 -3.03
N PRO A 92 -6.50 15.01 -3.39
CA PRO A 92 -7.63 14.90 -2.45
C PRO A 92 -7.32 14.09 -1.19
N GLY A 93 -6.46 13.07 -1.28
CA GLY A 93 -5.94 12.31 -0.13
C GLY A 93 -5.21 13.18 0.90
N SER A 94 -4.45 14.18 0.44
CA SER A 94 -3.68 15.08 1.32
C SER A 94 -4.57 16.05 2.09
N TRP A 95 -5.76 16.38 1.56
CA TRP A 95 -6.74 17.24 2.25
C TRP A 95 -7.10 16.74 3.65
N ASN A 96 -7.14 15.42 3.84
CA ASN A 96 -7.45 14.80 5.14
C ASN A 96 -6.49 15.21 6.27
N LYS A 97 -5.26 15.62 5.94
CA LYS A 97 -4.29 16.13 6.91
C LYS A 97 -4.51 17.60 7.26
N TYR A 98 -5.12 18.36 6.36
CA TYR A 98 -5.32 19.80 6.50
C TYR A 98 -6.66 20.15 7.13
N LYS A 99 -7.70 19.35 6.89
CA LYS A 99 -9.06 19.67 7.33
C LYS A 99 -9.23 19.82 8.86
N SER A 100 -8.29 19.29 9.65
CA SER A 100 -8.24 19.43 11.11
C SER A 100 -7.42 20.64 11.59
N ASP A 101 -6.80 21.41 10.70
CA ASP A 101 -6.11 22.65 11.06
C ASP A 101 -7.15 23.68 11.55
N PRO A 102 -6.94 24.37 12.69
CA PRO A 102 -7.89 25.35 13.22
C PRO A 102 -8.37 26.37 12.19
N LYS A 103 -7.48 26.83 11.29
CA LYS A 103 -7.81 27.80 10.25
C LYS A 103 -8.82 27.30 9.20
N LEU A 104 -9.04 25.98 9.14
CA LEU A 104 -10.00 25.33 8.25
C LEU A 104 -11.17 24.73 9.03
N SER A 105 -10.90 24.09 10.18
CA SER A 105 -11.92 23.39 10.97
C SER A 105 -12.92 24.36 11.62
N GLU A 106 -12.52 25.58 11.96
CA GLU A 106 -13.42 26.61 12.51
C GLU A 106 -14.47 27.12 11.50
N HIS A 107 -14.24 26.88 10.20
CA HIS A 107 -15.08 27.39 9.11
C HIS A 107 -15.77 26.28 8.32
N VAL A 108 -15.79 25.05 8.82
CA VAL A 108 -16.45 23.94 8.14
C VAL A 108 -17.97 24.13 8.13
N VAL A 109 -18.57 23.93 6.96
CA VAL A 109 -20.02 23.97 6.76
C VAL A 109 -20.48 22.57 6.39
N LEU A 110 -21.39 21.99 7.17
CA LEU A 110 -22.01 20.70 6.85
C LEU A 110 -23.19 20.92 5.90
N VAL A 111 -23.21 20.19 4.79
CA VAL A 111 -24.28 20.26 3.79
C VAL A 111 -24.87 18.88 3.49
N PRO A 112 -26.18 18.65 3.74
CA PRO A 112 -27.10 19.49 4.52
C PRO A 112 -26.63 19.70 5.98
N ALA A 113 -27.21 20.67 6.67
CA ALA A 113 -26.89 20.91 8.08
C ALA A 113 -27.36 19.74 8.96
N GLY A 114 -26.52 19.33 9.93
CA GLY A 114 -26.83 18.28 10.90
C GLY A 114 -26.05 16.98 10.72
N GLU A 115 -26.46 15.94 11.43
CA GLU A 115 -25.83 14.62 11.37
C GLU A 115 -25.98 14.01 9.96
N GLY A 116 -24.85 13.61 9.37
CA GLY A 116 -24.81 13.06 8.01
C GLY A 116 -24.56 14.09 6.90
N GLY A 117 -24.41 15.38 7.23
CA GLY A 117 -23.96 16.41 6.31
C GLY A 117 -22.53 16.17 5.80
N THR A 118 -22.24 16.63 4.58
CA THR A 118 -20.90 16.57 3.99
C THR A 118 -20.15 17.86 4.25
N GLU A 119 -18.89 17.76 4.67
CA GLU A 119 -18.01 18.90 4.96
C GLU A 119 -17.72 19.72 3.70
N HIS A 120 -17.96 21.03 3.77
CA HIS A 120 -17.57 22.01 2.77
C HIS A 120 -16.87 23.20 3.43
N TRP A 121 -16.08 23.95 2.65
CA TRP A 121 -15.34 25.11 3.11
C TRP A 121 -15.56 26.31 2.19
N PRO A 122 -15.74 27.53 2.73
CA PRO A 122 -15.79 28.74 1.90
C PRO A 122 -14.48 28.92 1.13
N ARG A 123 -14.57 29.27 -0.16
CA ARG A 123 -13.42 29.42 -1.05
C ARG A 123 -12.40 30.42 -0.50
N HIS A 124 -12.85 31.55 0.07
CA HIS A 124 -11.95 32.55 0.65
C HIS A 124 -11.14 32.00 1.83
N ILE A 125 -11.72 31.11 2.64
CA ILE A 125 -11.02 30.46 3.75
C ILE A 125 -9.93 29.54 3.20
N VAL A 126 -10.24 28.73 2.18
CA VAL A 126 -9.25 27.84 1.55
C VAL A 126 -8.12 28.66 0.89
N ARG A 127 -8.43 29.79 0.25
CA ARG A 127 -7.43 30.72 -0.32
C ARG A 127 -6.58 31.39 0.76
N LYS A 128 -7.18 31.86 1.85
CA LYS A 128 -6.48 32.44 3.00
C LYS A 128 -5.57 31.42 3.66
N PHE A 129 -6.05 30.18 3.82
CA PHE A 129 -5.24 29.07 4.29
C PHE A 129 -4.05 28.83 3.35
N LYS A 130 -4.28 28.76 2.02
CA LYS A 130 -3.22 28.63 1.00
C LYS A 130 -2.16 29.72 1.10
N ALA A 131 -2.57 30.98 1.28
CA ALA A 131 -1.68 32.13 1.38
C ALA A 131 -0.90 32.16 2.71
N SER A 132 -1.54 31.77 3.81
CA SER A 132 -0.91 31.68 5.14
C SER A 132 -0.10 30.39 5.33
N ARG A 133 -0.22 29.46 4.38
CA ARG A 133 0.54 28.22 4.37
C ARG A 133 2.01 28.64 4.25
N PRO A 134 2.91 28.31 5.20
CA PRO A 134 4.33 28.29 4.87
C PRO A 134 4.40 27.43 3.62
N GLY A 135 4.88 27.98 2.50
CA GLY A 135 4.70 27.39 1.19
C GLY A 135 5.23 25.95 1.12
N ARG A 136 5.43 25.42 -0.07
CA ARG A 136 6.39 24.34 -0.21
C ARG A 136 7.79 24.93 0.08
N GLY A 137 8.08 25.25 1.35
CA GLY A 137 9.43 25.23 1.83
C GLY A 137 10.02 23.92 1.35
N ALA A 138 11.32 23.92 1.05
CA ALA A 138 12.09 22.68 0.94
C ALA A 138 11.46 21.73 1.95
N GLY A 139 10.95 20.58 1.47
CA GLY A 139 10.13 19.72 2.31
C GLY A 139 10.83 19.53 3.65
N GLY A 140 10.13 19.06 4.67
CA GLY A 140 10.79 18.61 5.91
C GLY A 140 11.80 17.47 5.70
N GLY A 141 12.54 17.42 4.60
CA GLY A 141 13.95 17.12 4.59
C GLY A 141 14.63 17.75 5.80
N ARG A 142 15.36 16.85 6.47
CA ARG A 142 16.33 17.07 7.53
C ARG A 142 16.90 18.48 7.54
N ARG A 143 16.98 19.07 8.74
CA ARG A 143 17.88 20.21 8.98
C ARG A 143 19.24 19.85 8.40
N ALA A 144 19.88 20.77 7.70
CA ALA A 144 21.26 20.61 7.28
C ALA A 144 22.09 20.19 8.51
N GLY A 145 22.68 19.00 8.47
CA GLY A 145 23.47 18.44 9.58
C GLY A 145 22.81 17.39 10.46
N SER A 146 21.51 17.06 10.33
CA SER A 146 20.99 15.84 10.99
C SER A 146 21.35 14.64 10.12
N GLY A 147 22.52 14.04 10.29
CA GLY A 147 22.76 12.66 9.85
C GLY A 147 21.90 11.71 10.69
N ASP A 148 21.79 10.43 10.29
CA ASP A 148 21.48 9.44 11.31
C ASP A 148 22.65 9.54 12.30
N MET A 149 22.38 9.75 13.60
CA MET A 149 23.45 9.90 14.60
C MET A 149 24.33 8.65 14.68
N ILE A 150 23.84 7.55 14.11
CA ILE A 150 24.53 6.28 13.94
C ILE A 150 24.49 5.85 12.46
N PRO A 151 25.56 5.21 11.96
CA PRO A 151 25.56 4.56 10.65
C PRO A 151 24.38 3.60 10.47
N ARG A 152 23.88 3.46 9.23
CA ARG A 152 22.66 2.68 8.95
C ARG A 152 22.80 1.19 9.29
N ASP A 153 23.99 0.66 9.11
CA ASP A 153 24.41 -0.70 9.46
C ASP A 153 24.46 -0.93 10.98
N GLU A 154 24.66 0.13 11.78
CA GLU A 154 24.65 0.04 13.24
C GLU A 154 23.24 0.10 13.86
N ILE A 155 22.21 0.54 13.12
CA ILE A 155 20.86 0.73 13.67
C ILE A 155 20.30 -0.55 14.30
N LEU A 156 20.36 -1.69 13.60
CA LEU A 156 19.80 -2.94 14.12
C LEU A 156 20.59 -3.49 15.32
N PRO A 157 21.95 -3.53 15.29
CA PRO A 157 22.75 -3.86 16.47
C PRO A 157 22.38 -2.99 17.69
N ARG A 158 22.28 -1.67 17.53
CA ARG A 158 21.93 -0.77 18.63
C ARG A 158 20.51 -0.97 19.16
N ILE A 159 19.54 -1.25 18.28
CA ILE A 159 18.19 -1.62 18.71
C ILE A 159 18.20 -2.94 19.50
N ALA A 160 19.07 -3.88 19.12
CA ALA A 160 19.23 -5.14 19.86
C ALA A 160 19.77 -4.91 21.28
N GLU A 161 20.80 -4.06 21.43
CA GLU A 161 21.31 -3.64 22.76
C GLU A 161 20.20 -3.04 23.62
N LEU A 162 19.41 -2.10 23.07
CA LEU A 162 18.29 -1.49 23.80
C LEU A 162 17.21 -2.50 24.23
N LEU A 163 16.97 -3.53 23.41
CA LEU A 163 16.02 -4.59 23.73
C LEU A 163 16.57 -5.59 24.76
N ASP A 164 17.89 -5.73 24.88
CA ASP A 164 18.52 -6.53 25.94
C ASP A 164 18.37 -5.85 27.30
N ASP A 165 18.52 -4.53 27.35
CA ASP A 165 18.32 -3.73 28.56
C ASP A 165 16.83 -3.61 28.93
N ASN A 166 15.98 -3.32 27.95
CA ASN A 166 14.54 -3.15 28.16
C ASN A 166 13.72 -3.76 27.01
N ARG A 167 13.22 -4.98 27.23
CA ARG A 167 12.38 -5.70 26.26
C ARG A 167 11.08 -4.97 25.90
N ALA A 168 10.60 -4.12 26.81
CA ALA A 168 9.40 -3.31 26.65
C ALA A 168 9.66 -1.90 26.11
N ILE A 169 10.90 -1.58 25.68
CA ILE A 169 11.24 -0.26 25.14
C ILE A 169 10.26 0.17 24.05
N THR A 170 9.80 1.40 24.18
CA THR A 170 8.82 2.00 23.28
C THR A 170 9.49 2.55 22.02
N LEU A 171 8.67 2.77 20.99
CA LEU A 171 9.11 3.40 19.75
C LEU A 171 9.75 4.78 19.97
N THR A 172 9.15 5.58 20.86
CA THR A 172 9.63 6.93 21.17
C THR A 172 10.98 6.87 21.85
N GLU A 173 11.13 6.03 22.88
CA GLU A 173 12.39 5.89 23.61
C GLU A 173 13.53 5.40 22.70
N ALA A 174 13.28 4.39 21.87
CA ALA A 174 14.30 3.88 20.94
C ALA A 174 14.72 4.94 19.90
N ALA A 175 13.77 5.70 19.37
CA ALA A 175 14.07 6.74 18.39
C ALA A 175 14.85 7.92 19.01
N ASP A 176 14.44 8.35 20.20
CA ASP A 176 15.08 9.46 20.91
C ASP A 176 16.49 9.07 21.38
N THR A 177 16.66 7.84 21.87
CA THR A 177 17.97 7.31 22.32
C THR A 177 18.97 7.18 21.18
N LEU A 178 18.53 6.69 20.01
CA LEU A 178 19.42 6.46 18.87
C LEU A 178 19.52 7.66 17.91
N GLY A 179 18.74 8.72 18.12
CA GLY A 179 18.70 9.87 17.23
C GLY A 179 18.23 9.53 15.82
N ILE A 180 17.31 8.57 15.68
CA ILE A 180 16.76 8.10 14.39
C ILE A 180 15.29 8.49 14.23
N ALA A 181 14.79 8.42 13.00
CA ALA A 181 13.37 8.68 12.74
C ALA A 181 12.48 7.62 13.41
N LYS A 182 11.44 8.07 14.14
CA LYS A 182 10.39 7.20 14.71
C LYS A 182 9.77 6.31 13.62
N PHE A 183 9.42 6.93 12.49
CA PHE A 183 8.88 6.24 11.32
C PHE A 183 9.71 6.56 10.07
N PRO A 184 10.02 5.56 9.21
CA PRO A 184 9.79 4.12 9.41
C PRO A 184 10.90 3.44 10.23
N THR A 185 12.02 4.11 10.50
CA THR A 185 13.28 3.48 10.91
C THR A 185 13.21 2.74 12.25
N ALA A 186 12.87 3.43 13.35
CA ALA A 186 12.81 2.81 14.67
C ALA A 186 11.72 1.73 14.75
N GLN A 187 10.56 1.98 14.11
CA GLN A 187 9.45 1.02 14.06
C GLN A 187 9.86 -0.28 13.37
N ALA A 188 10.41 -0.17 12.15
CA ALA A 188 10.85 -1.32 11.38
C ALA A 188 11.98 -2.06 12.09
N GLY A 189 12.96 -1.35 12.63
CA GLY A 189 14.09 -1.94 13.35
C GLY A 189 13.67 -2.72 14.60
N LEU A 190 12.79 -2.14 15.44
CA LEU A 190 12.26 -2.84 16.62
C LEU A 190 11.48 -4.10 16.24
N ALA A 191 10.62 -4.01 15.22
CA ALA A 191 9.87 -5.18 14.74
C ALA A 191 10.82 -6.25 14.20
N GLN A 192 11.83 -5.84 13.44
CA GLN A 192 12.81 -6.75 12.83
C GLN A 192 13.66 -7.49 13.86
N VAL A 193 14.20 -6.79 14.86
CA VAL A 193 15.01 -7.42 15.91
C VAL A 193 14.16 -8.35 16.78
N ARG A 194 12.95 -7.93 17.16
CA ARG A 194 12.01 -8.80 17.91
C ARG A 194 11.66 -10.05 17.10
N GLY A 195 11.30 -9.90 15.83
CA GLY A 195 10.96 -11.02 14.95
C GLY A 195 12.11 -12.00 14.76
N ARG A 196 13.34 -11.52 14.58
CA ARG A 196 14.53 -12.38 14.50
C ARG A 196 14.76 -13.18 15.78
N ARG A 197 14.65 -12.56 16.95
CA ARG A 197 14.81 -13.25 18.24
C ARG A 197 13.71 -14.28 18.49
N ILE A 198 12.48 -13.99 18.08
CA ILE A 198 11.39 -14.98 18.10
C ILE A 198 11.74 -16.17 17.20
N ALA A 199 12.20 -15.93 15.98
CA ALA A 199 12.62 -16.99 15.08
C ALA A 199 13.78 -17.82 15.65
N ASP A 200 14.79 -17.19 16.24
CA ASP A 200 15.91 -17.86 16.91
C ASP A 200 15.43 -18.77 18.05
N LEU A 201 14.48 -18.29 18.87
CA LEU A 201 13.92 -19.09 19.96
C LEU A 201 13.08 -20.27 19.45
N VAL A 202 12.28 -20.08 18.40
CA VAL A 202 11.50 -21.17 17.79
C VAL A 202 12.42 -22.22 17.15
N GLU A 203 13.55 -21.84 16.57
CA GLU A 203 14.53 -22.81 16.07
C GLU A 203 15.23 -23.58 17.19
N ALA A 204 15.56 -22.91 18.29
CA ALA A 204 16.12 -23.56 19.47
C ALA A 204 15.11 -24.47 20.19
N GLU A 205 13.83 -24.09 20.18
CA GLU A 205 12.73 -24.80 20.84
C GLU A 205 11.55 -25.01 19.86
N PRO A 206 11.60 -26.01 18.96
CA PRO A 206 10.61 -26.20 17.90
C PRO A 206 9.18 -26.48 18.36
N ALA A 207 8.98 -26.77 19.64
CA ALA A 207 7.66 -26.94 20.24
C ALA A 207 6.92 -25.60 20.44
N LEU A 208 7.63 -24.46 20.42
CA LEU A 208 7.03 -23.14 20.58
C LEU A 208 6.45 -22.62 19.26
N THR A 209 5.25 -22.07 19.33
CA THR A 209 4.73 -21.17 18.30
C THR A 209 5.43 -19.81 18.37
N PRO A 210 5.45 -19.02 17.27
CA PRO A 210 5.99 -17.66 17.30
C PRO A 210 5.37 -16.75 18.36
N LEU A 211 4.08 -16.92 18.66
CA LEU A 211 3.38 -16.15 19.69
C LEU A 211 3.87 -16.54 21.10
N GLU A 212 3.95 -17.83 21.41
CA GLU A 212 4.47 -18.32 22.70
C GLU A 212 5.94 -17.91 22.89
N ALA A 213 6.73 -17.93 21.82
CA ALA A 213 8.10 -17.42 21.84
C ALA A 213 8.15 -15.91 22.14
N ALA A 214 7.25 -15.10 21.57
CA ALA A 214 7.16 -13.66 21.88
C ALA A 214 6.79 -13.39 23.35
N GLU A 215 5.86 -14.18 23.91
CA GLU A 215 5.47 -14.12 25.32
C GLU A 215 6.62 -14.53 26.24
N ARG A 216 7.32 -15.63 25.90
CA ARG A 216 8.46 -16.12 26.67
C ARG A 216 9.66 -15.16 26.63
N LEU A 217 9.84 -14.47 25.51
CA LEU A 217 10.81 -13.37 25.41
C LEU A 217 10.36 -12.13 26.20
N GLY A 218 9.11 -12.06 26.68
CA GLY A 218 8.62 -10.95 27.50
C GLY A 218 8.33 -9.68 26.70
N TYR A 219 8.02 -9.81 25.40
CA TYR A 219 7.65 -8.65 24.59
C TYR A 219 6.21 -8.19 24.89
N PRO A 220 5.93 -6.88 24.88
CA PRO A 220 4.57 -6.37 25.09
C PRO A 220 3.59 -6.86 24.02
N THR A 221 2.37 -7.22 24.41
CA THR A 221 1.33 -7.79 23.52
C THR A 221 1.04 -6.92 22.30
N VAL A 222 1.09 -5.59 22.46
CA VAL A 222 0.86 -4.64 21.35
C VAL A 222 1.86 -4.78 20.21
N THR A 223 3.03 -5.38 20.48
CA THR A 223 4.11 -5.57 19.51
C THR A 223 4.09 -6.94 18.84
N HIS A 224 3.31 -7.89 19.38
CA HIS A 224 3.32 -9.30 18.94
C HIS A 224 2.96 -9.44 17.47
N ARG A 225 1.88 -8.81 17.00
CA ARG A 225 1.41 -8.95 15.62
C ARG A 225 2.51 -8.67 14.58
N GLY A 226 3.22 -7.55 14.73
CA GLY A 226 4.29 -7.18 13.79
C GLY A 226 5.54 -8.05 13.93
N ALA A 227 5.92 -8.39 15.16
CA ALA A 227 7.09 -9.21 15.42
C ALA A 227 6.90 -10.67 14.98
N VAL A 228 5.71 -11.25 15.21
CA VAL A 228 5.34 -12.61 14.79
C VAL A 228 5.33 -12.73 13.27
N ALA A 229 4.73 -11.77 12.54
CA ALA A 229 4.75 -11.80 11.07
C ALA A 229 6.18 -11.79 10.50
N ILE A 230 7.08 -11.00 11.09
CA ILE A 230 8.51 -11.01 10.72
C ILE A 230 9.18 -12.33 11.09
N ALA A 231 8.89 -12.89 12.26
CA ALA A 231 9.44 -14.17 12.70
C ALA A 231 9.03 -15.31 11.75
N GLU A 232 7.77 -15.35 11.34
CA GLU A 232 7.26 -16.34 10.38
C GLU A 232 7.94 -16.21 9.02
N ALA A 233 8.12 -14.98 8.51
CA ALA A 233 8.85 -14.72 7.28
C ALA A 233 10.32 -15.15 7.36
N GLU A 234 10.99 -14.86 8.49
CA GLU A 234 12.36 -15.28 8.76
C GLU A 234 12.48 -16.81 8.82
N LEU A 235 11.59 -17.49 9.54
CA LEU A 235 11.56 -18.96 9.62
C LEU A 235 11.32 -19.60 8.26
N ARG A 236 10.40 -19.08 7.45
CA ARG A 236 10.19 -19.55 6.07
C ARG A 236 11.45 -19.38 5.22
N THR A 237 12.14 -18.25 5.37
CA THR A 237 13.40 -17.96 4.67
C THR A 237 14.50 -18.96 5.07
N ARG A 238 14.68 -19.20 6.37
CA ARG A 238 15.65 -20.17 6.89
C ARG A 238 15.37 -21.60 6.42
N ARG A 239 14.09 -22.00 6.36
CA ARG A 239 13.67 -23.32 5.84
C ARG A 239 13.88 -23.46 4.32
N ALA A 240 13.74 -22.39 3.55
CA ALA A 240 13.91 -22.42 2.10
C ALA A 240 15.39 -22.43 1.68
N ARG A 241 16.24 -21.69 2.41
CA ARG A 241 17.63 -21.44 2.02
C ARG A 241 18.47 -22.71 1.75
N PRO A 242 18.46 -23.77 2.59
CA PRO A 242 19.27 -24.97 2.33
C PRO A 242 18.91 -25.65 1.01
N TYR A 243 17.61 -25.74 0.69
CA TYR A 243 17.16 -26.29 -0.58
C TYR A 243 17.61 -25.44 -1.77
N LEU A 244 17.46 -24.12 -1.67
CA LEU A 244 17.85 -23.21 -2.74
C LEU A 244 19.37 -23.20 -2.97
N GLN A 245 20.16 -23.25 -1.90
CA GLN A 245 21.61 -23.36 -1.98
C GLN A 245 22.03 -24.69 -2.62
N GLN A 246 21.40 -25.81 -2.23
CA GLN A 246 21.66 -27.11 -2.86
C GLN A 246 21.39 -27.10 -4.38
N VAL A 247 20.33 -26.40 -4.82
CA VAL A 247 20.05 -26.22 -6.25
C VAL A 247 21.12 -25.35 -6.92
N ALA A 248 21.51 -24.23 -6.30
CA ALA A 248 22.53 -23.34 -6.83
C ALA A 248 23.88 -24.06 -6.99
N ASP A 249 24.31 -24.80 -5.97
CA ASP A 249 25.56 -25.55 -5.98
C ASP A 249 25.55 -26.62 -7.08
N ALA A 250 24.47 -27.41 -7.19
CA ALA A 250 24.35 -28.44 -8.23
C ALA A 250 24.34 -27.86 -9.66
N LEU A 251 23.71 -26.69 -9.86
CA LEU A 251 23.73 -26.00 -11.15
C LEU A 251 25.11 -25.43 -11.47
N ALA A 252 25.84 -24.95 -10.46
CA ALA A 252 27.20 -24.44 -10.62
C ALA A 252 28.20 -25.57 -10.92
N GLU A 253 28.10 -26.71 -10.22
CA GLU A 253 28.90 -27.92 -10.49
C GLU A 253 28.71 -28.45 -11.91
N ALA A 254 27.49 -28.34 -12.45
CA ALA A 254 27.18 -28.70 -13.83
C ALA A 254 27.59 -27.64 -14.88
N GLY A 255 28.15 -26.50 -14.46
CA GLY A 255 28.53 -25.38 -15.34
C GLY A 255 27.34 -24.59 -15.92
N VAL A 256 26.14 -24.78 -15.37
CA VAL A 256 24.89 -24.16 -15.86
C VAL A 256 24.63 -22.82 -15.18
N ALA A 257 25.04 -22.65 -13.92
CA ALA A 257 24.91 -21.41 -13.15
C ALA A 257 26.26 -20.92 -12.62
N GLU A 258 26.31 -19.65 -12.23
CA GLU A 258 27.48 -19.12 -11.52
C GLU A 258 27.45 -19.56 -10.04
N PRO A 259 28.60 -19.82 -9.42
CA PRO A 259 28.67 -20.09 -8.00
C PRO A 259 28.27 -18.85 -7.21
N VAL A 260 27.15 -18.92 -6.49
CA VAL A 260 26.59 -17.80 -5.71
C VAL A 260 26.06 -18.28 -4.38
N GLN A 261 26.14 -17.41 -3.36
CA GLN A 261 25.32 -17.57 -2.16
C GLN A 261 23.90 -17.10 -2.46
N VAL A 262 22.92 -17.95 -2.20
CA VAL A 262 21.54 -17.63 -2.57
C VAL A 262 20.95 -16.61 -1.61
N GLU A 263 20.64 -15.44 -2.15
CA GLU A 263 19.81 -14.44 -1.48
C GLU A 263 18.33 -14.75 -1.68
N VAL A 264 17.63 -14.95 -0.56
CA VAL A 264 16.16 -15.13 -0.54
C VAL A 264 15.53 -13.78 -0.22
N ARG A 265 14.61 -13.34 -1.06
CA ARG A 265 13.89 -12.09 -0.93
C ARG A 265 12.43 -12.37 -0.61
N GLN A 266 11.87 -11.62 0.33
CA GLN A 266 10.43 -11.53 0.53
C GLN A 266 9.82 -10.51 -0.44
N LEU A 267 8.75 -10.91 -1.12
CA LEU A 267 7.95 -10.08 -2.03
C LEU A 267 6.88 -9.28 -1.25
N ALA A 268 6.29 -8.28 -1.91
CA ALA A 268 5.27 -7.42 -1.31
C ALA A 268 4.02 -8.18 -0.77
N ASP A 269 3.71 -9.34 -1.34
CA ASP A 269 2.63 -10.25 -0.95
C ASP A 269 3.09 -11.34 0.04
N GLU A 270 4.22 -11.11 0.71
CA GLU A 270 4.82 -11.96 1.74
C GLU A 270 5.37 -13.31 1.26
N HIS A 271 5.32 -13.60 -0.04
CA HIS A 271 5.90 -14.81 -0.62
C HIS A 271 7.42 -14.69 -0.80
N LEU A 272 8.11 -15.82 -0.77
CA LEU A 272 9.57 -15.84 -0.96
C LEU A 272 9.95 -16.06 -2.42
N ALA A 273 11.01 -15.40 -2.86
CA ALA A 273 11.62 -15.62 -4.15
C ALA A 273 13.15 -15.59 -4.05
N ALA A 274 13.81 -16.32 -4.94
CA ALA A 274 15.26 -16.30 -5.10
C ALA A 274 15.62 -16.37 -6.58
N ALA A 275 16.75 -15.78 -6.95
CA ALA A 275 17.23 -15.80 -8.32
C ALA A 275 18.65 -16.34 -8.42
N LEU A 276 18.88 -17.16 -9.45
CA LEU A 276 20.17 -17.75 -9.76
C LEU A 276 20.62 -17.26 -11.14
N PRO A 277 21.74 -16.53 -11.26
CA PRO A 277 22.28 -16.15 -12.56
C PRO A 277 22.80 -17.40 -13.28
N LEU A 278 22.38 -17.56 -14.54
CA LEU A 278 22.87 -18.64 -15.41
C LEU A 278 24.16 -18.22 -16.12
N THR A 279 25.00 -19.18 -16.48
CA THR A 279 26.26 -18.92 -17.19
C THR A 279 26.02 -18.34 -18.58
N ALA A 280 26.99 -17.57 -19.09
CA ALA A 280 26.93 -17.03 -20.44
C ALA A 280 26.87 -18.18 -21.46
N GLY A 281 25.86 -18.17 -22.34
CA GLY A 281 25.59 -19.25 -23.31
C GLY A 281 24.33 -20.06 -23.00
N GLN A 282 23.77 -19.94 -21.80
CA GLN A 282 22.44 -20.49 -21.52
C GLN A 282 21.35 -19.72 -22.28
N PRO A 283 20.28 -20.40 -22.76
CA PRO A 283 19.18 -19.74 -23.48
C PRO A 283 18.45 -18.68 -22.66
N SER A 284 18.56 -18.74 -21.34
CA SER A 284 17.97 -17.77 -20.41
C SER A 284 19.04 -17.19 -19.49
N PRO A 285 18.96 -15.90 -19.14
CA PRO A 285 19.96 -15.24 -18.30
C PRO A 285 19.92 -15.63 -16.82
N ALA A 286 18.79 -16.12 -16.31
CA ALA A 286 18.63 -16.48 -14.90
C ALA A 286 17.49 -17.48 -14.69
N LEU A 287 17.54 -18.17 -13.55
CA LEU A 287 16.42 -18.91 -12.95
C LEU A 287 15.86 -18.13 -11.77
N VAL A 288 14.56 -18.27 -11.56
CA VAL A 288 13.86 -17.72 -10.40
C VAL A 288 13.05 -18.83 -9.77
N TRP A 289 13.25 -19.00 -8.47
CA TRP A 289 12.32 -19.74 -7.62
C TRP A 289 11.34 -18.75 -7.01
N ASP A 290 10.05 -19.05 -7.10
CA ASP A 290 8.97 -18.35 -6.40
C ASP A 290 8.21 -19.38 -5.56
N GLU A 291 7.98 -19.08 -4.28
CA GLU A 291 7.30 -19.96 -3.33
C GLU A 291 5.91 -20.40 -3.83
N ARG A 292 5.23 -19.57 -4.63
CA ARG A 292 3.90 -19.85 -5.19
C ARG A 292 3.97 -20.75 -6.43
N PHE A 293 4.97 -20.52 -7.28
CA PHE A 293 4.97 -21.02 -8.66
C PHE A 293 6.10 -21.98 -8.99
N GLY A 294 7.02 -22.21 -8.05
CA GLY A 294 8.21 -23.03 -8.25
C GLY A 294 9.27 -22.34 -9.12
N TRP A 295 10.04 -23.14 -9.83
CA TRP A 295 11.15 -22.65 -10.66
C TRP A 295 10.67 -22.19 -12.04
N ARG A 296 11.21 -21.07 -12.52
CA ARG A 296 11.05 -20.61 -13.89
C ARG A 296 12.31 -19.96 -14.45
N THR A 297 12.43 -19.90 -15.77
CA THR A 297 13.40 -19.01 -16.42
C THR A 297 12.98 -17.55 -16.30
N ALA A 298 13.96 -16.65 -16.35
CA ALA A 298 13.75 -15.20 -16.40
C ALA A 298 14.42 -14.60 -17.63
N THR A 299 13.84 -13.53 -18.16
CA THR A 299 14.33 -12.83 -19.37
C THR A 299 15.33 -11.72 -19.06
N SER A 300 15.53 -11.37 -17.79
CA SER A 300 16.45 -10.32 -17.36
C SER A 300 17.45 -10.85 -16.36
N ARG A 301 18.73 -10.57 -16.59
CA ARG A 301 19.80 -10.83 -15.62
C ARG A 301 19.82 -9.81 -14.49
N ARG A 302 19.52 -8.54 -14.80
CA ARG A 302 19.59 -7.43 -13.82
C ARG A 302 18.42 -7.43 -12.85
N HIS A 303 17.24 -7.83 -13.33
CA HIS A 303 16.01 -7.86 -12.55
C HIS A 303 15.26 -9.17 -12.77
N PRO A 304 15.84 -10.32 -12.38
CA PRO A 304 15.31 -11.64 -12.73
C PRO A 304 13.94 -11.93 -12.09
N ILE A 305 13.75 -11.52 -10.83
CA ILE A 305 12.48 -11.68 -10.11
C ILE A 305 11.37 -10.83 -10.75
N GLY A 306 11.70 -9.61 -11.20
CA GLY A 306 10.75 -8.69 -11.83
C GLY A 306 10.06 -7.78 -10.82
N LYS A 307 8.85 -7.30 -11.17
CA LYS A 307 7.98 -6.53 -10.27
C LYS A 307 7.16 -7.50 -9.42
N ASP A 308 6.90 -7.12 -8.18
CA ASP A 308 6.06 -7.87 -7.26
C ASP A 308 4.60 -7.77 -7.77
N THR A 309 4.11 -8.86 -8.39
CA THR A 309 2.75 -8.99 -8.91
C THR A 309 2.10 -10.27 -8.41
N ASP A 310 0.78 -10.25 -8.24
CA ASP A 310 0.00 -11.42 -7.84
C ASP A 310 -0.13 -12.46 -8.96
N SER A 311 0.15 -12.07 -10.21
CA SER A 311 0.10 -12.95 -11.37
C SER A 311 1.45 -13.62 -11.65
N ALA A 312 1.40 -14.90 -11.99
CA ALA A 312 2.55 -15.65 -12.48
C ALA A 312 3.09 -15.01 -13.78
N PRO A 313 4.40 -14.73 -13.89
CA PRO A 313 4.98 -14.20 -15.11
C PRO A 313 4.77 -15.14 -16.30
N GLU A 314 4.29 -14.62 -17.42
CA GLU A 314 4.13 -15.34 -18.69
C GLU A 314 4.80 -14.54 -19.82
N GLY A 315 5.21 -15.22 -20.89
CA GLY A 315 5.78 -14.57 -22.06
C GLY A 315 6.87 -15.38 -22.75
N GLU A 316 7.38 -14.84 -23.85
CA GLU A 316 8.52 -15.41 -24.55
C GLU A 316 9.76 -15.44 -23.63
N GLY A 317 10.47 -16.57 -23.61
CA GLY A 317 11.63 -16.78 -22.73
C GLY A 317 11.30 -17.15 -21.28
N ILE A 318 10.02 -17.22 -20.90
CA ILE A 318 9.59 -17.71 -19.57
C ILE A 318 9.09 -19.15 -19.67
N ARG A 319 9.68 -20.03 -18.88
CA ARG A 319 9.38 -21.46 -18.83
C ARG A 319 9.44 -21.95 -17.40
N TYR A 320 8.34 -22.51 -16.92
CA TYR A 320 8.22 -23.14 -15.61
C TYR A 320 8.81 -24.55 -15.64
N LEU A 321 9.64 -24.86 -14.66
CA LEU A 321 10.49 -26.05 -14.60
C LEU A 321 10.13 -26.90 -13.38
N GLY A 322 10.39 -28.20 -13.49
CA GLY A 322 10.17 -29.16 -12.43
C GLY A 322 8.72 -29.64 -12.28
N SER A 323 8.55 -30.62 -11.41
CA SER A 323 7.31 -31.34 -11.12
C SER A 323 6.66 -30.91 -9.81
N SER A 324 7.36 -30.12 -8.99
CA SER A 324 6.88 -29.54 -7.73
C SER A 324 7.42 -28.11 -7.56
N ILE A 325 7.07 -27.45 -6.44
CA ILE A 325 7.68 -26.16 -6.03
C ILE A 325 9.16 -26.35 -5.66
N ARG A 326 9.54 -27.56 -5.20
CA ARG A 326 10.90 -27.91 -4.76
C ARG A 326 11.38 -29.20 -5.45
N PRO A 327 11.54 -29.20 -6.79
CA PRO A 327 12.03 -30.35 -7.53
C PRO A 327 13.48 -30.67 -7.14
N LYS A 328 13.91 -31.91 -7.37
CA LYS A 328 15.31 -32.28 -7.15
C LYS A 328 16.22 -31.52 -8.13
N PRO A 329 17.46 -31.16 -7.77
CA PRO A 329 18.37 -30.43 -8.67
C PRO A 329 18.58 -31.11 -10.03
N ALA A 330 18.68 -32.44 -10.05
CA ALA A 330 18.82 -33.22 -11.28
C ALA A 330 17.65 -33.03 -12.27
N GLU A 331 16.43 -32.83 -11.75
CA GLU A 331 15.25 -32.58 -12.59
C GLU A 331 15.32 -31.20 -13.25
N LEU A 332 15.83 -30.19 -12.53
CA LEU A 332 16.02 -28.85 -13.09
C LEU A 332 17.12 -28.85 -14.16
N LEU A 333 18.23 -29.56 -13.93
CA LEU A 333 19.30 -29.73 -14.91
C LEU A 333 18.78 -30.36 -16.21
N GLU A 334 18.00 -31.44 -16.10
CA GLU A 334 17.41 -32.09 -17.26
C GLU A 334 16.43 -31.18 -18.01
N ALA A 335 15.62 -30.40 -17.28
CA ALA A 335 14.68 -29.46 -17.87
C ALA A 335 15.35 -28.25 -18.54
N LEU A 336 16.52 -27.83 -18.04
CA LEU A 336 17.33 -26.78 -18.65
C LEU A 336 18.00 -27.27 -19.94
N ALA A 337 18.51 -28.50 -19.94
CA ALA A 337 19.17 -29.10 -21.09
C ALA A 337 18.22 -29.38 -22.27
N ASP A 338 16.96 -29.73 -22.01
CA ASP A 338 15.96 -29.94 -23.07
C ASP A 338 14.97 -28.76 -23.14
N GLY A 339 15.09 -27.95 -24.19
CA GLY A 339 14.19 -26.82 -24.52
C GLY A 339 12.70 -27.18 -24.58
N ARG A 340 12.35 -28.45 -24.75
CA ARG A 340 10.96 -28.95 -24.83
C ARG A 340 10.37 -29.28 -23.46
N LYS A 341 11.19 -29.43 -22.41
CA LYS A 341 10.72 -29.68 -21.05
C LYS A 341 10.26 -28.40 -20.36
N GLY A 342 9.25 -28.51 -19.50
CA GLY A 342 8.64 -27.38 -18.79
C GLY A 342 7.35 -26.88 -19.44
N SER A 343 6.75 -25.84 -18.86
CA SER A 343 5.46 -25.29 -19.30
C SER A 343 5.51 -23.77 -19.42
N LYS A 344 4.65 -23.20 -20.28
CA LYS A 344 4.49 -21.73 -20.40
C LYS A 344 3.69 -21.12 -19.24
N ARG A 345 3.08 -21.96 -18.41
CA ARG A 345 2.26 -21.58 -17.25
C ARG A 345 2.72 -22.33 -16.01
N PRO A 346 2.55 -21.74 -14.81
CA PRO A 346 2.82 -22.45 -13.56
C PRO A 346 1.94 -23.70 -13.48
N LYS A 347 2.48 -24.77 -12.90
CA LYS A 347 1.67 -25.94 -12.55
C LYS A 347 0.90 -25.64 -11.27
N ALA A 348 -0.33 -26.13 -11.18
CA ALA A 348 -1.05 -26.14 -9.92
C ALA A 348 -0.36 -27.15 -9.00
N PHE A 349 0.31 -26.66 -7.96
CA PHE A 349 0.85 -27.50 -6.91
C PHE A 349 -0.14 -27.47 -5.74
N SER A 350 -0.55 -28.64 -5.26
CA SER A 350 -1.29 -28.71 -4.01
C SER A 350 -0.36 -28.26 -2.88
N SER A 351 -0.80 -27.24 -2.13
CA SER A 351 -0.10 -26.65 -0.97
C SER A 351 0.10 -27.66 0.15
#